data_AF-W0FU70-F1
#
_entry.id   AF-W0FU70-F1
#
_cell.length_a   1.000
_cell.length_b   1.000
_cell.length_c   1.000
_cell.angle_alpha   90.00
_cell.angle_beta   90.00
_cell.angle_gamma   90.00
#
_symmetry.space_group_name_H-M   'P 1'
#
loop_
_entity.id
_entity.type
_entity.pdbx_description
1 polymer ?
#
loop_
_entity_poly.entity_id
_entity_poly.type
_entity_poly.pdbx_seq_one_letter_code
_entity_poly.pdbx_strand_id
1 'polypeptide(L)'
;QQKMMSPFKVIYIFWLMAFAFGFVCTHYTNYYWYGFSKLAVGIFGMISMLGFSLEAPMILIYSLVIYTYVTGKEFKTQKFRKNLLRIVILISVIVNVIWRFEVIDFGFDLSNDEYTVEDTYDESDYDDYSYDDYSADYYYDEDYSEDSEDYYMDDVTIMNQMIILCNYLVKEGVIPDFTIELGYNAKGYVKAEIAKDEDYVYMLYDNGMKDDEYGNSCIELVLEAEPLDEDGNSLGQAEASLKGFYLVNAEKKTVIDEHKTHW
;
A
#
# COMPACT_ATOMS: atom_id res chain seq x y z
N GLN A 1 0.56 8.24 50.55
CA GLN A 1 1.13 7.09 49.82
C GLN A 1 0.92 7.32 48.33
N GLN A 2 1.99 7.65 47.59
CA GLN A 2 1.92 7.66 46.13
C GLN A 2 1.69 6.21 45.68
N LYS A 3 0.58 5.96 44.99
CA LYS A 3 0.26 4.67 44.38
C LYS A 3 1.26 4.49 43.24
N MET A 4 2.39 3.85 43.53
CA MET A 4 3.41 3.54 42.53
C MET A 4 2.72 2.79 41.38
N MET A 5 2.93 3.26 40.15
CA MET A 5 2.35 2.61 38.99
C MET A 5 2.90 1.18 38.95
N SER A 6 2.01 0.18 38.83
CA SER A 6 2.43 -1.23 38.74
C SER A 6 3.48 -1.35 37.62
N PRO A 7 4.61 -2.05 37.85
CA PRO A 7 5.68 -2.18 36.85
C PRO A 7 5.16 -2.71 35.50
N PHE A 8 4.11 -3.55 35.53
CA PHE A 8 3.42 -4.02 34.34
C PHE A 8 2.84 -2.89 33.48
N LYS A 9 2.28 -1.83 34.08
CA LYS A 9 1.70 -0.70 33.34
C LYS A 9 2.75 0.11 32.59
N VAL A 10 3.97 0.22 33.14
CA VAL A 10 5.08 0.90 32.47
C VAL A 10 5.51 0.11 31.23
N ILE A 11 5.59 -1.22 31.35
CA ILE A 11 5.93 -2.11 30.24
C ILE A 11 4.90 -2.00 29.11
N TYR A 12 3.60 -1.98 29.43
CA TYR A 12 2.56 -1.79 28.41
C TYR A 12 2.67 -0.45 27.68
N ILE A 13 2.92 0.65 28.40
CA ILE A 13 3.08 1.97 27.78
C ILE A 13 4.31 1.99 26.87
N PHE A 14 5.41 1.38 27.29
CA PHE A 14 6.62 1.27 26.49
C PHE A 14 6.36 0.54 25.17
N TRP A 15 5.74 -0.64 25.21
CA TRP A 15 5.45 -1.41 24.00
C TRP A 15 4.44 -0.73 23.09
N LEU A 16 3.44 -0.05 23.65
CA LEU A 16 2.48 0.75 22.88
C LEU A 16 3.19 1.87 22.10
N MET A 17 4.12 2.58 22.75
CA MET A 17 4.92 3.61 22.08
C MET A 17 5.87 3.02 21.05
N ALA A 18 6.57 1.93 21.37
CA ALA A 18 7.48 1.27 20.43
C ALA A 18 6.76 0.78 19.18
N PHE A 19 5.57 0.20 19.35
CA PHE A 19 4.70 -0.16 18.24
C PHE A 19 4.32 1.06 17.41
N ALA A 20 3.92 2.16 18.05
CA ALA A 20 3.55 3.38 17.35
C ALA A 20 4.70 3.90 16.48
N PHE A 21 5.91 4.02 17.04
CA PHE A 21 7.10 4.42 16.27
C PHE A 21 7.36 3.49 15.08
N GLY A 22 7.38 2.17 15.32
CA GLY A 22 7.61 1.20 14.24
C GLY A 22 6.55 1.29 13.14
N PHE A 23 5.29 1.48 13.53
CA PHE A 23 4.17 1.59 12.59
C PHE A 23 4.32 2.83 11.68
N VAL A 24 4.77 3.94 12.24
CA VAL A 24 4.85 5.25 11.55
C VAL A 24 6.07 5.40 10.66
N CYS A 25 7.13 4.64 10.92
CA CYS A 25 8.30 4.62 10.06
C CYS A 25 8.03 4.04 8.66
N THR A 26 6.84 3.46 8.44
CA THR A 26 6.47 2.88 7.15
C THR A 26 5.11 3.42 6.72
N HIS A 27 4.96 3.75 5.43
CA HIS A 27 3.67 4.16 4.88
C HIS A 27 2.63 3.04 5.06
N TYR A 28 1.38 3.40 5.36
CA TYR A 28 0.36 2.42 5.78
C TYR A 28 -0.01 1.42 4.67
N THR A 29 0.14 1.84 3.41
CA THR A 29 -0.05 0.97 2.23
C THR A 29 0.91 -0.21 2.24
N ASN A 30 2.15 -0.04 2.72
CA ASN A 30 3.13 -1.13 2.75
C ASN A 30 2.67 -2.30 3.62
N TYR A 31 1.96 -2.04 4.73
CA TYR A 31 1.39 -3.13 5.51
C TYR A 31 0.32 -3.89 4.73
N TYR A 32 -0.47 -3.20 3.92
CA TYR A 32 -1.41 -3.86 3.02
C TYR A 32 -0.69 -4.72 1.98
N TRP A 33 0.39 -4.19 1.37
CA TRP A 33 1.25 -4.93 0.44
C TRP A 33 1.88 -6.18 1.05
N TYR A 34 2.25 -6.15 2.33
CA TYR A 34 2.77 -7.32 3.06
C TYR A 34 1.67 -8.30 3.54
N GLY A 35 0.44 -8.19 3.02
CA GLY A 35 -0.64 -9.15 3.25
C GLY A 35 -1.52 -8.87 4.47
N PHE A 36 -1.39 -7.70 5.12
CA PHE A 36 -2.33 -7.32 6.18
C PHE A 36 -3.65 -6.81 5.60
N SER A 37 -4.78 -7.27 6.15
CA SER A 37 -6.08 -6.75 5.75
C SER A 37 -6.24 -5.26 6.06
N LYS A 38 -7.04 -4.52 5.29
CA LYS A 38 -7.38 -3.11 5.58
C LYS A 38 -7.82 -2.91 7.04
N LEU A 39 -8.69 -3.78 7.54
CA LEU A 39 -9.15 -3.74 8.93
C LEU A 39 -7.98 -3.82 9.92
N ALA A 40 -7.00 -4.69 9.66
CA ALA A 40 -5.79 -4.78 10.50
C ALA A 40 -4.98 -3.48 10.44
N VAL A 41 -4.80 -2.90 9.25
CA VAL A 41 -4.12 -1.61 9.06
C VAL A 41 -4.83 -0.48 9.81
N GLY A 42 -6.17 -0.41 9.75
CA GLY A 42 -6.97 0.57 10.48
C GLY A 42 -6.86 0.41 11.99
N ILE A 43 -6.89 -0.83 12.49
CA ILE A 43 -6.67 -1.14 13.91
C ILE A 43 -5.26 -0.70 14.33
N PHE A 44 -4.23 -0.97 13.53
CA PHE A 44 -2.86 -0.52 13.79
C PHE A 44 -2.74 1.01 13.76
N GLY A 45 -3.45 1.68 12.85
CA GLY A 45 -3.60 3.13 12.83
C GLY A 45 -4.17 3.68 14.14
N MET A 46 -5.23 3.06 14.67
CA MET A 46 -5.80 3.47 15.97
C MET A 46 -4.85 3.19 17.15
N ILE A 47 -4.15 2.05 17.16
CA ILE A 47 -3.20 1.73 18.22
C ILE A 47 -2.01 2.71 18.20
N SER A 48 -1.47 3.00 17.02
CA SER A 48 -0.36 3.95 16.86
C SER A 48 -0.78 5.37 17.25
N MET A 49 -1.99 5.81 16.89
CA MET A 49 -2.57 7.09 17.34
C MET A 49 -2.59 7.21 18.86
N LEU A 50 -3.00 6.16 19.57
CA LEU A 50 -2.98 6.12 21.03
C LEU A 50 -1.56 6.17 21.58
N GLY A 51 -0.61 5.49 20.94
CA GLY A 51 0.81 5.51 21.32
C GLY A 51 1.44 6.90 21.24
N PHE A 52 1.31 7.58 20.10
CA PHE A 52 1.83 8.94 19.91
C PHE A 52 1.13 9.96 20.81
N SER A 53 -0.14 9.74 21.13
CA SER A 53 -0.89 10.60 22.06
C SER A 53 -0.30 10.62 23.48
N LEU A 54 0.59 9.68 23.83
CA LEU A 54 1.26 9.61 25.13
C LEU A 54 2.61 10.33 25.16
N GLU A 55 3.19 10.71 24.03
CA GLU A 55 4.52 11.32 23.97
C GLU A 55 4.58 12.69 24.65
N ALA A 56 3.72 13.62 24.23
CA ALA A 56 3.68 14.95 24.80
C ALA A 56 3.36 14.95 26.32
N PRO A 57 2.40 14.14 26.82
CA PRO A 57 2.20 13.94 28.26
C PRO A 57 3.45 13.40 28.98
N MET A 58 4.17 12.44 28.38
CA MET A 58 5.38 11.87 28.98
C MET A 58 6.52 12.90 29.05
N ILE A 59 6.75 13.68 27.98
CA ILE A 59 7.71 14.78 27.97
C ILE A 59 7.37 15.82 29.05
N LEU A 60 6.08 16.14 29.21
CA LEU A 60 5.64 17.04 30.28
C LEU A 60 5.92 16.45 31.68
N ILE A 61 5.65 15.16 31.90
CA ILE A 61 5.95 14.52 33.19
C ILE A 61 7.46 14.56 33.48
N TYR A 62 8.29 14.20 32.50
CA TYR A 62 9.75 14.23 32.66
C TYR A 62 10.28 15.63 32.94
N SER A 63 9.82 16.64 32.20
CA SER A 63 10.22 18.03 32.45
C SER A 63 9.83 18.53 33.84
N LEU A 64 8.64 18.15 34.34
CA LEU A 64 8.21 18.49 35.71
C LEU A 64 9.05 17.77 36.79
N VAL A 65 9.42 16.51 36.56
CA VAL A 65 10.31 15.75 37.46
C VAL A 65 11.71 16.37 37.47
N ILE A 66 12.30 16.65 36.31
CA ILE A 66 13.61 17.29 36.18
C ILE A 66 13.60 18.67 36.83
N TYR A 67 12.58 19.49 36.59
CA TYR A 67 12.43 20.79 37.23
C TYR A 67 12.43 20.67 38.76
N THR A 68 11.68 19.71 39.31
CA THR A 68 11.58 19.51 40.76
C THR A 68 12.92 19.05 41.33
N TYR A 69 13.64 18.16 40.62
CA TYR A 69 14.96 17.69 41.00
C TYR A 69 16.02 18.80 40.99
N VAL A 70 16.06 19.62 39.94
CA VAL A 70 17.06 20.69 39.76
C VAL A 70 16.81 21.87 40.70
N THR A 71 15.55 22.27 40.88
CA THR A 71 15.22 23.47 41.66
C THR A 71 14.89 23.19 43.13
N GLY A 72 14.62 21.92 43.48
CA GLY A 72 14.10 21.51 44.79
C GLY A 72 12.69 22.03 45.08
N LYS A 73 12.00 22.63 44.11
CA LYS A 73 10.67 23.24 44.26
C LYS A 73 9.65 22.50 43.42
N GLU A 74 8.45 22.30 43.97
CA GLU A 74 7.34 21.79 43.16
C GLU A 74 6.86 22.85 42.17
N PHE A 75 6.70 22.44 40.91
CA PHE A 75 6.10 23.29 39.90
C PHE A 75 4.59 23.46 40.14
N LYS A 76 4.20 24.64 40.61
CA LYS A 76 2.81 25.06 40.84
C LYS A 76 2.02 24.06 41.72
N THR A 77 0.72 24.30 41.87
CA THR A 77 -0.14 23.44 42.68
C THR A 77 -0.41 22.11 41.98
N GLN A 78 -0.70 21.05 42.75
CA GLN A 78 -1.09 19.75 42.20
C GLN A 78 -2.32 19.85 41.28
N LYS A 79 -3.28 20.73 41.61
CA LYS A 79 -4.46 21.00 40.78
C LYS A 79 -4.06 21.54 39.41
N PHE A 80 -3.11 22.47 39.36
CA PHE A 80 -2.59 23.02 38.11
C PHE A 80 -1.90 21.94 37.26
N ARG A 81 -0.99 21.15 37.86
CA ARG A 81 -0.30 20.04 37.16
C ARG A 81 -1.27 19.05 36.53
N LYS A 82 -2.33 18.64 37.26
CA LYS A 82 -3.35 17.72 36.74
C LYS A 82 -4.16 18.33 35.59
N ASN A 83 -4.53 19.61 35.67
CA ASN A 83 -5.26 20.28 34.60
C ASN A 83 -4.39 20.44 33.35
N LEU A 84 -3.13 20.83 33.53
CA LEU A 84 -2.17 20.94 32.44
C LEU A 84 -2.00 19.59 31.72
N LEU A 85 -1.81 18.50 32.47
CA LEU A 85 -1.69 17.15 31.91
C LEU A 85 -2.93 16.77 31.07
N ARG A 86 -4.14 17.06 31.56
CA ARG A 86 -5.39 16.78 30.83
C ARG A 86 -5.48 17.55 29.51
N ILE A 87 -5.10 18.83 29.53
CA ILE A 87 -5.08 19.68 28.33
C ILE A 87 -4.09 19.14 27.31
N VAL A 88 -2.87 18.78 27.75
CA VAL A 88 -1.84 18.22 26.87
C VAL A 88 -2.28 16.89 26.26
N ILE A 89 -2.89 16.00 27.05
CA ILE A 89 -3.45 14.74 26.54
C ILE A 89 -4.52 15.03 25.48
N LEU A 90 -5.45 15.94 25.76
CA LEU A 90 -6.56 16.24 24.85
C LEU A 90 -6.06 16.83 23.53
N ILE A 91 -5.13 17.79 23.57
CA ILE A 91 -4.52 18.36 22.37
C ILE A 91 -3.75 17.29 21.60
N SER A 92 -2.97 16.46 22.29
CA SER A 92 -2.17 15.41 21.66
C SER A 92 -3.06 14.38 20.95
N VAL A 93 -4.18 13.98 21.56
CA VAL A 93 -5.15 13.09 20.91
C VAL A 93 -5.76 13.73 19.67
N ILE A 94 -6.22 14.99 19.75
CA ILE A 94 -6.85 15.66 18.59
C ILE A 94 -5.89 15.76 17.42
N VAL A 95 -4.64 16.19 17.66
CA VAL A 95 -3.62 16.30 16.60
C VAL A 95 -3.36 14.94 15.96
N ASN A 96 -3.23 13.88 16.77
CA ASN A 96 -2.98 12.54 16.26
C ASN A 96 -4.19 11.94 15.54
N VAL A 97 -5.41 12.24 15.95
CA VAL A 97 -6.63 11.84 15.22
C VAL A 97 -6.62 12.44 13.82
N ILE A 98 -6.29 13.73 13.69
CA ILE A 98 -6.23 14.42 12.39
C ILE A 98 -5.12 13.80 11.52
N TRP A 99 -3.91 13.68 12.05
CA TRP A 99 -2.76 13.15 11.31
C TRP A 99 -2.84 11.66 10.96
N ARG A 100 -3.68 10.90 11.67
CA ARG A 100 -3.88 9.45 11.41
C ARG A 100 -5.22 9.16 10.78
N PHE A 101 -5.98 10.19 10.41
CA PHE A 101 -7.29 10.03 9.83
C PHE A 101 -7.22 9.17 8.57
N GLU A 102 -6.27 9.44 7.66
CA GLU A 102 -6.09 8.69 6.40
C GLU A 102 -5.87 7.18 6.63
N VAL A 103 -5.06 6.78 7.61
CA VAL A 103 -4.81 5.36 7.90
C VAL A 103 -6.05 4.68 8.47
N ILE A 104 -6.76 5.38 9.36
CA ILE A 104 -7.99 4.89 9.99
C ILE A 104 -9.08 4.79 8.93
N ASP A 105 -9.18 5.78 8.08
CA ASP A 105 -10.11 5.86 6.96
C ASP A 105 -9.87 4.73 5.96
N PHE A 106 -8.63 4.57 5.49
CA PHE A 106 -8.21 3.44 4.65
C PHE A 106 -8.56 2.08 5.26
N GLY A 107 -8.40 1.93 6.58
CA GLY A 107 -8.59 0.65 7.23
C GLY A 107 -10.04 0.30 7.57
N PHE A 108 -10.89 1.31 7.75
CA PHE A 108 -12.31 1.15 8.07
C PHE A 108 -13.25 1.54 6.92
N ASP A 109 -12.71 1.97 5.78
CA ASP A 109 -13.43 2.48 4.62
C ASP A 109 -14.49 3.52 5.06
N LEU A 110 -14.07 4.57 5.77
CA LEU A 110 -14.97 5.56 6.40
C LEU A 110 -15.41 6.66 5.44
N SER A 111 -14.61 6.97 4.43
CA SER A 111 -14.95 7.86 3.33
C SER A 111 -15.65 7.07 2.22
N ASN A 112 -16.75 7.64 1.71
CA ASN A 112 -17.32 7.28 0.40
C ASN A 112 -16.75 8.19 -0.70
N ASP A 113 -15.73 8.99 -0.37
CA ASP A 113 -15.18 10.00 -1.25
C ASP A 113 -13.95 9.42 -1.96
N GLU A 114 -14.07 9.38 -3.29
CA GLU A 114 -13.03 9.20 -4.28
C GLU A 114 -11.81 10.06 -3.91
N TYR A 115 -10.79 9.45 -3.31
CA TYR A 115 -9.56 10.15 -2.97
C TYR A 115 -8.82 10.49 -4.26
N THR A 116 -8.89 11.75 -4.67
CA THR A 116 -7.85 12.35 -5.51
C THR A 116 -6.59 12.41 -4.66
N VAL A 117 -5.64 11.51 -4.92
CA VAL A 117 -4.30 11.57 -4.37
C VAL A 117 -3.70 12.89 -4.88
N GLU A 118 -3.53 13.87 -3.99
CA GLU A 118 -2.78 15.08 -4.30
C GLU A 118 -1.30 14.68 -4.26
N ASP A 119 -0.78 14.30 -5.42
CA ASP A 119 0.59 13.90 -5.67
C ASP A 119 1.55 15.01 -5.23
N THR A 120 2.01 14.92 -3.98
CA THR A 120 3.15 15.72 -3.51
C THR A 120 4.40 14.87 -3.65
N TYR A 121 4.81 14.62 -4.90
CA TYR A 121 6.14 14.07 -5.18
C TYR A 121 7.15 15.21 -5.11
N ASP A 122 7.92 15.23 -4.04
CA ASP A 122 9.21 15.91 -3.99
C ASP A 122 10.12 15.14 -4.96
N GLU A 123 10.22 15.67 -6.18
CA GLU A 123 11.14 15.24 -7.24
C GLU A 123 12.57 15.36 -6.68
N SER A 124 13.13 14.26 -6.20
CA SER A 124 14.54 14.18 -5.84
C SER A 124 15.21 13.09 -6.66
N ASP A 125 15.82 13.57 -7.75
CA ASP A 125 17.00 13.07 -8.44
C ASP A 125 17.42 11.64 -8.09
N TYR A 126 17.07 10.68 -8.96
CA TYR A 126 17.90 9.50 -9.17
C TYR A 126 18.55 9.59 -10.54
N ASP A 127 19.80 10.03 -10.50
CA ASP A 127 20.81 9.91 -11.54
C ASP A 127 20.90 8.46 -12.06
N ASP A 128 20.85 8.37 -13.39
CA ASP A 128 21.76 7.63 -14.26
C ASP A 128 22.39 6.34 -13.69
N TYR A 129 21.86 5.20 -14.14
CA TYR A 129 22.71 4.06 -14.48
C TYR A 129 22.36 3.54 -15.87
N SER A 130 23.04 4.13 -16.85
CA SER A 130 23.48 3.53 -18.11
C SER A 130 23.63 2.00 -18.04
N TYR A 131 22.88 1.30 -18.91
CA TYR A 131 23.33 0.07 -19.55
C TYR A 131 23.26 0.29 -21.05
N ASP A 132 24.44 0.51 -21.64
CA ASP A 132 24.66 0.59 -23.07
C ASP A 132 24.52 -0.79 -23.75
N ASP A 133 24.05 -0.69 -25.00
CA ASP A 133 24.38 -1.53 -26.15
C ASP A 133 23.58 -2.82 -26.38
N TYR A 134 22.48 -2.72 -27.13
CA TYR A 134 22.42 -3.31 -28.47
C TYR A 134 21.56 -2.45 -29.40
N SER A 135 22.23 -1.82 -30.37
CA SER A 135 21.68 -1.15 -31.54
C SER A 135 20.83 -2.11 -32.39
N ALA A 136 19.58 -1.72 -32.69
CA ALA A 136 18.86 -2.16 -33.89
C ALA A 136 17.97 -1.01 -34.39
N ASP A 137 18.11 -0.74 -35.68
CA ASP A 137 17.71 0.48 -36.36
C ASP A 137 16.21 0.74 -36.44
N TYR A 138 15.90 2.05 -36.48
CA TYR A 138 14.64 2.69 -36.84
C TYR A 138 13.94 2.07 -38.06
N TYR A 139 12.64 1.82 -37.91
CA TYR A 139 11.65 2.13 -38.95
C TYR A 139 10.45 2.81 -38.28
N TYR A 140 10.40 4.14 -38.42
CA TYR A 140 9.15 4.90 -38.30
C TYR A 140 8.29 4.50 -39.49
N ASP A 141 7.27 3.68 -39.27
CA ASP A 141 6.10 3.63 -40.14
C ASP A 141 5.08 4.63 -39.55
N GLU A 142 5.19 5.87 -40.02
CA GLU A 142 4.07 6.81 -40.08
C GLU A 142 3.04 6.21 -41.03
N ASP A 143 2.03 5.54 -40.48
CA ASP A 143 0.69 5.47 -41.06
C ASP A 143 -0.16 4.56 -40.16
N TYR A 144 -0.83 5.14 -39.16
CA TYR A 144 -2.23 4.85 -38.81
C TYR A 144 -2.67 5.81 -37.68
N SER A 145 -3.40 6.85 -38.11
CA SER A 145 -4.44 7.60 -37.37
C SER A 145 -4.08 8.20 -36.01
N GLU A 146 -3.88 9.52 -36.03
CA GLU A 146 -4.35 10.47 -35.00
C GLU A 146 -5.73 10.07 -34.47
N ASP A 147 -5.77 9.62 -33.21
CA ASP A 147 -6.80 9.87 -32.18
C ASP A 147 -6.65 8.79 -31.10
N SER A 148 -5.64 8.95 -30.23
CA SER A 148 -5.66 8.39 -28.88
C SER A 148 -4.68 9.18 -28.01
N GLU A 149 -5.08 10.38 -27.60
CA GLU A 149 -4.64 10.95 -26.32
C GLU A 149 -5.30 10.16 -25.14
N ASP A 150 -5.43 8.84 -25.29
CA ASP A 150 -6.09 7.98 -24.33
C ASP A 150 -5.06 7.46 -23.33
N TYR A 151 -4.92 8.26 -22.27
CA TYR A 151 -4.80 7.78 -20.89
C TYR A 151 -3.73 6.70 -20.65
N TYR A 152 -2.47 7.12 -20.52
CA TYR A 152 -1.51 6.34 -19.75
C TYR A 152 -1.98 6.32 -18.29
N MET A 153 -2.55 5.19 -17.85
CA MET A 153 -2.65 4.91 -16.43
C MET A 153 -1.24 4.76 -15.87
N ASP A 154 -0.97 5.38 -14.73
CA ASP A 154 0.34 5.26 -14.11
C ASP A 154 0.60 3.81 -13.66
N ASP A 155 1.87 3.40 -13.68
CA ASP A 155 2.28 2.02 -13.40
C ASP A 155 1.83 1.53 -12.01
N VAL A 156 1.69 2.42 -11.03
CA VAL A 156 1.19 2.10 -9.68
C VAL A 156 -0.29 1.78 -9.71
N THR A 157 -1.08 2.49 -10.53
CA THR A 157 -2.50 2.18 -10.71
C THR A 157 -2.67 0.80 -11.33
N ILE A 158 -1.92 0.46 -12.38
CA ILE A 158 -1.98 -0.87 -13.01
C ILE A 158 -1.54 -1.96 -12.01
N MET A 159 -0.45 -1.73 -11.27
CA MET A 159 0.03 -2.63 -10.23
C MET A 159 -1.05 -2.90 -9.17
N ASN A 160 -1.75 -1.85 -8.70
CA ASN A 160 -2.85 -1.99 -7.75
C ASN A 160 -3.98 -2.87 -8.27
N GLN A 161 -4.33 -2.77 -9.56
CA GLN A 161 -5.34 -3.63 -10.18
C GLN A 161 -4.86 -5.07 -10.31
N MET A 162 -3.58 -5.29 -10.64
CA MET A 162 -2.97 -6.62 -10.68
C MET A 162 -3.04 -7.31 -9.30
N ILE A 163 -2.83 -6.60 -8.19
CA ILE A 163 -3.03 -7.17 -6.84
C ILE A 163 -4.49 -7.61 -6.62
N ILE A 164 -5.46 -6.76 -7.01
CA ILE A 164 -6.88 -7.06 -6.81
C ILE A 164 -7.22 -8.34 -7.56
N LEU A 165 -6.73 -8.49 -8.79
CA LEU A 165 -6.85 -9.73 -9.55
C LEU A 165 -6.14 -10.91 -8.88
N CYS A 166 -4.90 -10.76 -8.44
CA CYS A 166 -4.17 -11.86 -7.77
C CYS A 166 -4.91 -12.39 -6.53
N ASN A 167 -5.49 -11.50 -5.71
CA ASN A 167 -6.30 -11.91 -4.56
C ASN A 167 -7.54 -12.71 -4.98
N TYR A 168 -8.18 -12.32 -6.08
CA TYR A 168 -9.29 -13.08 -6.66
C TYR A 168 -8.83 -14.46 -7.16
N LEU A 169 -7.72 -14.52 -7.90
CA LEU A 169 -7.18 -15.77 -8.46
C LEU A 169 -6.79 -16.78 -7.38
N VAL A 170 -6.17 -16.33 -6.29
CA VAL A 170 -5.88 -17.19 -5.12
C VAL A 170 -7.16 -17.71 -4.49
N LYS A 171 -8.17 -16.86 -4.32
CA LYS A 171 -9.45 -17.23 -3.71
C LYS A 171 -10.22 -18.27 -4.54
N GLU A 172 -10.19 -18.16 -5.86
CA GLU A 172 -10.81 -19.11 -6.79
C GLU A 172 -9.94 -20.36 -7.04
N GLY A 173 -8.73 -20.42 -6.47
CA GLY A 173 -7.83 -21.56 -6.59
C GLY A 173 -7.17 -21.69 -7.97
N VAL A 174 -7.08 -20.60 -8.72
CA VAL A 174 -6.40 -20.54 -10.03
C VAL A 174 -4.88 -20.55 -9.85
N ILE A 175 -4.39 -19.88 -8.82
CA ILE A 175 -2.98 -19.86 -8.40
C ILE A 175 -2.88 -20.16 -6.90
N PRO A 176 -1.78 -20.79 -6.42
CA PRO A 176 -1.66 -21.19 -5.02
C PRO A 176 -1.36 -20.04 -4.05
N ASP A 177 -0.53 -19.09 -4.47
CA ASP A 177 -0.13 -17.87 -3.78
C ASP A 177 0.40 -16.88 -4.86
N PHE A 178 0.76 -15.65 -4.48
CA PHE A 178 1.28 -14.68 -5.44
C PHE A 178 2.44 -13.82 -4.92
N THR A 179 3.31 -13.42 -5.84
CA THR A 179 4.36 -12.41 -5.69
C THR A 179 4.36 -11.56 -6.95
N ILE A 180 4.41 -10.23 -6.86
CA ILE A 180 4.37 -9.37 -8.05
C ILE A 180 5.77 -8.88 -8.38
N GLU A 181 6.27 -9.27 -9.55
CA GLU A 181 7.47 -8.69 -10.17
C GLU A 181 7.06 -7.96 -11.45
N LEU A 182 7.09 -6.63 -11.41
CA LEU A 182 6.73 -5.81 -12.57
C LEU A 182 7.81 -5.84 -13.64
N GLY A 183 7.34 -5.80 -14.88
CA GLY A 183 8.15 -5.47 -16.05
C GLY A 183 7.31 -4.80 -17.11
N TYR A 184 7.93 -4.55 -18.26
CA TYR A 184 7.24 -3.98 -19.42
C TYR A 184 7.38 -4.93 -20.60
N ASN A 185 6.35 -4.99 -21.44
CA ASN A 185 6.43 -5.71 -22.70
C ASN A 185 7.15 -4.86 -23.77
N ALA A 186 7.42 -5.44 -24.94
CA ALA A 186 8.12 -4.77 -26.03
C ALA A 186 7.39 -3.52 -26.59
N LYS A 187 6.12 -3.35 -26.26
CA LYS A 187 5.29 -2.19 -26.64
C LYS A 187 5.18 -1.15 -25.50
N GLY A 188 5.83 -1.37 -24.35
CA GLY A 188 5.81 -0.47 -23.20
C GLY A 188 4.64 -0.67 -22.23
N TYR A 189 3.77 -1.66 -22.43
CA TYR A 189 2.69 -1.95 -21.48
C TYR A 189 3.21 -2.73 -20.27
N VAL A 190 2.62 -2.46 -19.11
CA VAL A 190 2.95 -3.12 -17.85
C VAL A 190 2.58 -4.60 -17.92
N LYS A 191 3.50 -5.45 -17.47
CA LYS A 191 3.29 -6.87 -17.22
C LYS A 191 3.81 -7.23 -15.83
N ALA A 192 3.33 -8.34 -15.29
CA ALA A 192 3.82 -8.84 -14.02
C ALA A 192 3.96 -10.36 -14.05
N GLU A 193 5.09 -10.87 -13.55
CA GLU A 193 5.13 -12.24 -13.04
C GLU A 193 4.41 -12.26 -11.69
N ILE A 194 3.39 -13.10 -11.56
CA ILE A 194 2.52 -13.12 -10.38
C ILE A 194 2.63 -14.39 -9.55
N ALA A 195 2.99 -15.52 -10.14
CA ALA A 195 3.12 -16.79 -9.44
C ALA A 195 3.95 -17.77 -10.27
N LYS A 196 4.50 -18.80 -9.62
CA LYS A 196 5.24 -19.88 -10.25
C LYS A 196 4.96 -21.20 -9.56
N ASP A 197 4.71 -22.25 -10.33
CA ASP A 197 4.61 -23.63 -9.85
C ASP A 197 5.65 -24.54 -10.53
N GLU A 198 5.46 -25.86 -10.44
CA GLU A 198 6.40 -26.84 -11.02
C GLU A 198 6.38 -26.84 -12.56
N ASP A 199 5.26 -26.41 -13.17
CA ASP A 199 5.02 -26.53 -14.61
C ASP A 199 4.99 -25.17 -15.32
N TYR A 200 4.61 -24.09 -14.61
CA TYR A 200 4.29 -22.80 -15.19
C TYR A 200 4.79 -21.58 -14.39
N VAL A 201 5.07 -20.52 -15.13
CA VAL A 201 5.10 -19.13 -14.64
C VAL A 201 3.83 -18.43 -15.08
N TYR A 202 3.14 -17.79 -14.15
CA TYR A 202 1.90 -17.06 -14.39
C TYR A 202 2.19 -15.58 -14.59
N MET A 203 1.73 -15.05 -15.72
CA MET A 203 1.97 -13.69 -16.16
C MET A 203 0.66 -12.93 -16.29
N LEU A 204 0.61 -11.71 -15.77
CA LEU A 204 -0.43 -10.73 -16.06
C LEU A 204 0.06 -9.71 -17.08
N TYR A 205 -0.80 -9.37 -18.02
CA TYR A 205 -0.57 -8.31 -19.00
C TYR A 205 -1.70 -7.30 -18.94
N ASP A 206 -1.34 -6.03 -18.97
CA ASP A 206 -2.27 -4.95 -19.27
C ASP A 206 -2.77 -5.07 -20.72
N ASN A 207 -4.10 -5.11 -20.89
CA ASN A 207 -4.78 -5.13 -22.18
C ASN A 207 -5.64 -3.88 -22.41
N GLY A 208 -5.45 -2.85 -21.58
CA GLY A 208 -6.08 -1.55 -21.70
C GLY A 208 -7.42 -1.44 -20.99
N MET A 209 -8.07 -0.30 -21.19
CA MET A 209 -9.34 0.03 -20.55
C MET A 209 -10.53 -0.54 -21.32
N LYS A 210 -11.53 -1.01 -20.58
CA LYS A 210 -12.77 -1.55 -21.14
C LYS A 210 -13.93 -1.37 -20.18
N ASP A 211 -15.09 -1.03 -20.73
CA ASP A 211 -16.31 -0.89 -19.94
C ASP A 211 -16.92 -2.26 -19.63
N ASP A 212 -17.38 -2.43 -18.39
CA ASP A 212 -18.20 -3.58 -18.01
C ASP A 212 -19.62 -3.50 -18.60
N GLU A 213 -20.41 -4.56 -18.39
CA GLU A 213 -21.80 -4.64 -18.89
C GLU A 213 -22.75 -3.55 -18.32
N TYR A 214 -22.32 -2.84 -17.27
CA TYR A 214 -23.06 -1.74 -16.63
C TYR A 214 -22.51 -0.36 -17.00
N GLY A 215 -21.50 -0.28 -17.88
CA GLY A 215 -20.85 0.96 -18.31
C GLY A 215 -19.88 1.54 -17.28
N ASN A 216 -19.35 0.74 -16.35
CA ASN A 216 -18.27 1.19 -15.48
C ASN A 216 -16.92 0.92 -16.16
N SER A 217 -16.02 1.91 -16.10
CA SER A 217 -14.69 1.78 -16.65
C SER A 217 -13.84 0.81 -15.81
N CYS A 218 -13.23 -0.18 -16.47
CA CYS A 218 -12.38 -1.19 -15.85
C CYS A 218 -11.07 -1.31 -16.64
N ILE A 219 -10.01 -1.78 -15.98
CA ILE A 219 -8.83 -2.27 -16.70
C ILE A 219 -9.07 -3.74 -17.07
N GLU A 220 -8.73 -4.12 -18.29
CA GLU A 220 -8.71 -5.51 -18.71
C GLU A 220 -7.30 -6.07 -18.52
N LEU A 221 -7.19 -7.12 -17.70
CA LEU A 221 -5.95 -7.84 -17.47
C LEU A 221 -6.06 -9.25 -18.04
N VAL A 222 -4.99 -9.68 -18.72
CA VAL A 222 -4.89 -11.00 -19.32
C VAL A 222 -3.97 -11.87 -18.48
N LEU A 223 -4.45 -13.06 -18.09
CA LEU A 223 -3.66 -14.07 -17.41
C LEU A 223 -3.17 -15.10 -18.42
N GLU A 224 -1.86 -15.27 -18.51
CA GLU A 224 -1.24 -16.35 -19.26
C GLU A 224 -0.40 -17.23 -18.31
N ALA A 225 -0.25 -18.50 -18.65
CA ALA A 225 0.70 -19.38 -17.99
C ALA A 225 1.74 -19.84 -19.02
N GLU A 226 2.97 -19.36 -18.83
CA GLU A 226 4.14 -19.70 -19.63
C GLU A 226 4.75 -21.00 -19.10
N PRO A 227 4.91 -22.05 -19.92
CA PRO A 227 5.49 -23.32 -19.48
C PRO A 227 6.97 -23.18 -19.16
N LEU A 228 7.46 -24.02 -18.23
CA LEU A 228 8.86 -24.05 -17.81
C LEU A 228 9.70 -25.07 -18.59
N ASP A 229 10.99 -24.77 -18.78
CA ASP A 229 11.99 -25.72 -19.27
C ASP A 229 12.51 -26.65 -18.15
N GLU A 230 13.40 -27.60 -18.49
CA GLU A 230 13.99 -28.54 -17.52
C GLU A 230 14.82 -27.84 -16.41
N ASP A 231 15.28 -26.62 -16.67
CA ASP A 231 16.05 -25.79 -15.74
C ASP A 231 15.15 -24.84 -14.92
N GLY A 232 13.83 -24.88 -15.16
CA GLY A 232 12.84 -24.06 -14.49
C GLY A 232 12.75 -22.62 -14.99
N ASN A 233 13.24 -22.33 -16.20
CA ASN A 233 13.07 -21.01 -16.85
C ASN A 233 11.81 -20.99 -17.71
N SER A 234 11.17 -19.82 -17.81
CA SER A 234 10.03 -19.67 -18.70
C SER A 234 10.43 -19.85 -20.16
N LEU A 235 9.65 -20.64 -20.90
CA LEU A 235 9.72 -20.77 -22.35
C LEU A 235 9.14 -19.53 -23.07
N GLY A 236 8.57 -18.59 -22.32
CA GLY A 236 8.08 -17.29 -22.76
C GLY A 236 6.70 -17.33 -23.40
N GLN A 237 6.20 -16.14 -23.71
CA GLN A 237 4.84 -15.90 -24.20
C GLN A 237 4.44 -16.72 -25.44
N ALA A 238 5.38 -17.09 -26.31
CA ALA A 238 5.08 -17.83 -27.54
C ALA A 238 4.50 -19.23 -27.28
N GLU A 239 4.84 -19.85 -26.14
CA GLU A 239 4.36 -21.15 -25.71
C GLU A 239 3.30 -21.03 -24.61
N ALA A 240 2.87 -19.81 -24.29
CA ALA A 240 1.98 -19.55 -23.18
C ALA A 240 0.56 -20.04 -23.46
N SER A 241 -0.08 -20.52 -22.40
CA SER A 241 -1.50 -20.84 -22.40
C SER A 241 -2.30 -19.70 -21.79
N LEU A 242 -3.18 -19.11 -22.58
CA LEU A 242 -4.13 -18.12 -22.10
C LEU A 242 -5.08 -18.76 -21.08
N LYS A 243 -5.13 -18.21 -19.87
CA LYS A 243 -5.97 -18.71 -18.76
C LYS A 243 -7.24 -17.90 -18.55
N GLY A 244 -7.22 -16.61 -18.85
CA GLY A 244 -8.39 -15.77 -18.65
C GLY A 244 -8.20 -14.31 -19.05
N PHE A 245 -9.32 -13.66 -19.31
CA PHE A 245 -9.45 -12.21 -19.38
C PHE A 245 -10.27 -11.75 -18.18
N TYR A 246 -9.81 -10.70 -17.50
CA TYR A 246 -10.42 -10.22 -16.28
C TYR A 246 -10.61 -8.71 -16.35
N LEU A 247 -11.83 -8.24 -16.13
CA LEU A 247 -12.09 -6.82 -15.93
C LEU A 247 -11.95 -6.50 -14.44
N VAL A 248 -11.04 -5.60 -14.12
CA VAL A 248 -10.81 -5.12 -12.75
C VAL A 248 -11.34 -3.71 -12.64
N ASN A 249 -12.38 -3.55 -11.84
CA ASN A 249 -12.93 -2.25 -11.53
C ASN A 249 -12.14 -1.61 -10.38
N ALA A 250 -11.42 -0.52 -10.67
CA ALA A 250 -10.57 0.16 -9.69
C ALA A 250 -11.36 0.73 -8.50
N GLU A 251 -12.53 1.31 -8.78
CA GLU A 251 -13.36 1.98 -7.77
C GLU A 251 -14.04 0.96 -6.84
N LYS A 252 -14.66 -0.07 -7.43
CA LYS A 252 -15.44 -1.08 -6.71
C LYS A 252 -14.57 -2.24 -6.20
N LYS A 253 -13.32 -2.33 -6.67
CA LYS A 253 -12.37 -3.42 -6.36
C LYS A 253 -12.96 -4.80 -6.64
N THR A 254 -13.77 -4.89 -7.69
CA THR A 254 -14.42 -6.11 -8.14
C THR A 254 -13.74 -6.62 -9.39
N VAL A 255 -13.60 -7.94 -9.47
CA VAL A 255 -13.10 -8.64 -10.65
C VAL A 255 -14.27 -9.31 -11.35
N ILE A 256 -14.35 -9.15 -12.66
CA ILE A 256 -15.26 -9.88 -13.53
C ILE A 256 -14.40 -10.78 -14.40
N ASP A 257 -14.54 -12.10 -14.23
CA ASP A 257 -13.97 -13.08 -15.16
C ASP A 257 -14.82 -13.10 -16.43
N GLU A 258 -14.21 -12.79 -17.57
CA GLU A 258 -14.90 -12.81 -18.86
C GLU A 258 -15.10 -14.24 -19.40
N HIS A 259 -14.52 -15.24 -18.75
CA HIS A 259 -14.54 -16.66 -19.13
C HIS A 259 -14.03 -16.90 -20.56
N LYS A 260 -13.12 -16.06 -21.03
CA LYS A 260 -12.42 -16.17 -22.30
C LYS A 260 -11.07 -16.86 -22.09
N THR A 261 -10.86 -17.96 -22.80
CA THR A 261 -9.61 -18.74 -22.75
C THR A 261 -8.94 -18.85 -24.14
N HIS A 262 -9.33 -17.97 -25.06
CA HIS A 262 -8.76 -17.81 -26.39
C HIS A 262 -8.78 -16.33 -26.77
N TRP A 263 -7.81 -15.92 -27.58
CA TRP A 263 -7.73 -14.58 -28.17
C TRP A 263 -8.84 -14.35 -29.19
#